data_AF-A0A2T2S2I2-F1
#
_entry.id   AF-A0A2T2S2I2-F1
#
_cell.length_a   1.000
_cell.length_b   1.000
_cell.length_c   1.000
_cell.angle_alpha   90.00
_cell.angle_beta   90.00
_cell.angle_gamma   90.00
#
_symmetry.space_group_name_H-M   'P 1'
#
loop_
_entity.id
_entity.type
_entity.pdbx_description
1 polymer ?
#
loop_
_entity_poly.entity_id
_entity_poly.type
_entity_poly.pdbx_seq_one_letter_code
_entity_poly.pdbx_strand_id
1 'polypeptide(L)'
;MLSAYACAFVLFPAALLGLFSNDPAIVRTGIPCFYVAAAAQPFMAASIVLGQALRGAGDTRTAFYVSLGGWLMVRLSATYLFAFGLDWGLVGVWIGSSFDWGVRCLALSVAFFRGGWRQVAV
;
A
#
# COMPACT_ATOMS: atom_id res chain seq x y z
N MET A 1 -1.44 11.76 -9.58
CA MET A 1 -2.85 11.44 -9.24
C MET A 1 -2.97 10.84 -7.85
N LEU A 2 -2.28 9.73 -7.53
CA LEU A 2 -2.30 9.10 -6.18
C LEU A 2 -1.95 10.07 -5.03
N SER A 3 -0.91 10.89 -5.17
CA SER A 3 -0.55 11.88 -4.15
C SER A 3 -1.59 13.00 -3.97
N ALA A 4 -2.41 13.29 -4.99
CA ALA A 4 -3.50 14.26 -4.86
C ALA A 4 -4.67 13.69 -4.03
N TYR A 5 -4.95 12.39 -4.17
CA TYR A 5 -5.90 11.70 -3.30
C TYR A 5 -5.43 11.67 -1.84
N ALA A 6 -4.12 11.56 -1.59
CA ALA A 6 -3.56 11.68 -0.25
C ALA A 6 -3.89 13.04 0.39
N CYS A 7 -3.71 14.14 -0.35
CA CYS A 7 -4.09 15.47 0.12
C CYS A 7 -5.59 15.57 0.44
N ALA A 8 -6.45 15.01 -0.42
CA ALA A 8 -7.90 15.01 -0.18
C ALA A 8 -8.28 14.22 1.09
N PHE A 9 -7.66 13.07 1.33
CA PHE A 9 -7.88 12.26 2.53
C PHE A 9 -7.41 12.95 3.81
N VAL A 10 -6.34 13.75 3.76
CA VAL A 10 -5.85 14.51 4.92
C VAL A 10 -6.71 15.75 5.19
N LEU A 11 -7.10 16.48 4.15
CA LEU A 11 -7.81 17.76 4.29
C LEU A 11 -9.30 17.59 4.58
N PHE A 12 -9.95 16.55 4.03
CA PHE A 12 -11.40 16.39 4.09
C PHE A 12 -11.87 14.95 4.42
N PRO A 13 -11.33 14.25 5.44
CA PRO A 13 -11.69 12.86 5.70
C PRO A 13 -13.16 12.66 6.07
N ALA A 14 -13.71 13.52 6.94
CA ALA A 14 -15.10 13.42 7.37
C ALA A 14 -16.11 13.74 6.26
N ALA A 15 -15.82 14.74 5.42
CA ALA A 15 -16.67 15.09 4.28
C ALA A 15 -16.70 13.97 3.24
N LEU A 16 -15.54 13.34 2.97
CA LEU A 16 -15.47 12.20 2.05
C LEU A 16 -16.19 10.96 2.59
N LEU A 17 -16.03 10.65 3.88
CA LEU A 17 -16.76 9.54 4.51
C LEU A 17 -18.27 9.80 4.57
N GLY A 18 -18.68 11.06 4.77
CA GLY A 18 -20.08 11.50 4.75
C GLY A 18 -20.78 11.28 3.41
N LEU A 19 -20.03 11.14 2.30
CA LEU A 19 -20.62 10.77 1.01
C LEU A 19 -21.08 9.30 0.95
N PHE A 20 -20.49 8.43 1.79
CA PHE A 20 -20.78 7.00 1.80
C PHE A 20 -21.69 6.60 2.96
N SER A 21 -21.60 7.28 4.10
CA SER A 21 -22.41 6.98 5.28
C SER A 21 -22.72 8.22 6.09
N ASN A 22 -23.99 8.34 6.51
CA ASN A 22 -24.47 9.38 7.41
C ASN A 22 -24.36 8.99 8.90
N ASP A 23 -23.92 7.76 9.21
CA ASP A 23 -23.75 7.31 10.59
C ASP A 23 -22.47 7.92 11.20
N PRO A 24 -22.58 8.77 12.25
CA PRO A 24 -21.42 9.38 12.89
C PRO A 24 -20.43 8.36 13.48
N ALA A 25 -20.89 7.17 13.88
CA ALA A 25 -20.01 6.13 14.41
C ALA A 25 -19.10 5.55 13.31
N ILE A 26 -19.64 5.35 12.11
CA ILE A 26 -18.87 4.87 10.95
C ILE A 26 -17.87 5.94 10.52
N VAL A 27 -18.29 7.20 10.42
CA VAL A 27 -17.39 8.32 10.04
C VAL A 27 -16.24 8.45 11.04
N ARG A 28 -16.54 8.43 12.35
CA ARG A 28 -15.50 8.53 13.40
C ARG A 28 -14.48 7.41 13.31
N THR A 29 -14.92 6.20 12.98
CA THR A 29 -14.05 5.01 12.89
C THR A 29 -13.26 4.98 11.57
N GLY A 30 -13.79 5.57 10.50
CA GLY A 30 -13.14 5.68 9.20
C GLY A 30 -12.05 6.75 9.12
N ILE A 31 -12.16 7.84 9.89
CA ILE A 31 -11.20 8.97 9.83
C ILE A 31 -9.74 8.50 10.05
N PRO A 32 -9.41 7.72 11.10
CA PRO A 32 -8.04 7.22 11.28
C PRO A 32 -7.55 6.38 10.11
N CYS A 33 -8.45 5.60 9.50
CA CYS A 33 -8.14 4.76 8.35
C CYS A 33 -7.73 5.59 7.12
N PHE A 34 -8.37 6.75 6.92
CA PHE A 34 -8.03 7.67 5.83
C PHE A 34 -6.64 8.28 5.98
N TYR A 35 -6.21 8.59 7.21
CA TYR A 35 -4.85 9.06 7.45
C TYR A 35 -3.80 7.98 7.16
N VAL A 36 -4.07 6.74 7.56
CA VAL A 36 -3.20 5.60 7.22
C VAL A 36 -3.13 5.40 5.71
N ALA A 37 -4.28 5.46 5.02
CA ALA A 37 -4.37 5.36 3.57
C ALA A 37 -3.56 6.48 2.87
N ALA A 38 -3.67 7.71 3.36
CA ALA A 38 -2.95 8.86 2.83
C ALA A 38 -1.44 8.69 2.96
N ALA A 39 -0.96 8.22 4.12
CA ALA A 39 0.45 7.91 4.35
C ALA A 39 0.96 6.79 3.42
N ALA A 40 0.11 5.84 3.05
CA ALA A 40 0.45 4.73 2.15
C ALA A 40 0.53 5.14 0.66
N GLN A 41 -0.20 6.17 0.23
CA GLN A 41 -0.27 6.61 -1.17
C GLN A 41 1.10 6.83 -1.86
N PRO A 42 2.10 7.52 -1.26
CA PRO A 42 3.41 7.69 -1.91
C PRO A 42 4.14 6.36 -2.14
N PHE A 43 4.11 5.45 -1.16
CA PHE A 43 4.74 4.13 -1.28
C PHE A 43 4.01 3.25 -2.30
N MET A 44 2.68 3.33 -2.32
CA MET A 44 1.86 2.66 -3.33
C MET A 44 2.20 3.17 -4.74
N ALA A 45 2.29 4.48 -4.93
CA ALA A 45 2.65 5.06 -6.21
C ALA A 45 4.04 4.60 -6.68
N ALA A 46 5.05 4.66 -5.80
CA ALA A 46 6.41 4.26 -6.11
C ALA A 46 6.52 2.75 -6.45
N SER A 47 5.90 1.89 -5.65
CA SER A 47 5.89 0.44 -5.90
C SER A 47 5.18 0.07 -7.21
N ILE A 48 4.08 0.74 -7.56
CA ILE A 48 3.42 0.55 -8.85
C ILE A 48 4.35 0.94 -10.00
N VAL A 49 4.96 2.13 -9.94
CA VAL A 49 5.86 2.62 -11.00
C VAL A 49 7.05 1.69 -11.19
N LEU A 50 7.73 1.30 -10.10
CA LEU A 50 8.87 0.39 -10.17
C LEU A 50 8.48 -1.00 -10.70
N GLY A 51 7.33 -1.51 -10.27
CA GLY A 51 6.81 -2.79 -10.76
C GLY A 51 6.49 -2.74 -12.26
N GLN A 52 5.92 -1.64 -12.76
CA GLN A 52 5.68 -1.46 -14.19
C GLN A 52 6.98 -1.27 -14.97
N ALA A 53 7.96 -0.56 -14.43
CA ALA A 53 9.26 -0.37 -15.05
C ALA A 53 9.99 -1.71 -15.26
N LEU A 54 10.01 -2.59 -14.25
CA LEU A 54 10.60 -3.93 -14.37
C LEU A 54 9.87 -4.79 -15.39
N ARG A 55 8.52 -4.77 -15.39
CA ARG A 55 7.72 -5.48 -16.40
C ARG A 55 7.99 -4.96 -17.82
N GLY A 56 8.11 -3.64 -17.99
CA GLY A 56 8.43 -3.01 -19.27
C GLY A 56 9.84 -3.32 -19.78
N ALA A 57 10.78 -3.61 -18.88
CA ALA A 57 12.14 -4.03 -19.21
C ALA A 57 12.28 -5.55 -19.46
N GLY A 58 11.18 -6.32 -19.41
CA GLY A 58 11.19 -7.78 -19.60
C GLY A 58 11.35 -8.60 -18.32
N ASP A 59 11.72 -7.98 -17.19
CA ASP A 59 11.82 -8.65 -15.88
C ASP A 59 10.45 -8.74 -15.17
N THR A 60 9.59 -9.59 -15.73
CA THR A 60 8.25 -9.84 -15.19
C THR A 60 8.26 -10.75 -13.97
N ARG A 61 9.24 -11.66 -13.88
CA ARG A 61 9.35 -12.64 -12.78
C ARG A 61 9.64 -11.95 -11.46
N THR A 62 10.61 -11.04 -11.41
CA THR A 62 10.93 -10.31 -10.17
C THR A 62 9.73 -9.50 -9.69
N ALA A 63 9.07 -8.76 -10.59
CA ALA A 63 7.89 -7.98 -10.25
C ALA A 63 6.73 -8.87 -9.72
N PHE A 64 6.56 -10.07 -10.28
CA PHE A 64 5.56 -11.04 -9.84
C PHE A 64 5.86 -11.57 -8.44
N TYR A 65 7.06 -12.11 -8.20
CA TYR A 65 7.41 -12.71 -6.91
C TYR A 65 7.38 -11.69 -5.76
N VAL A 66 7.87 -10.47 -5.99
CA VAL A 66 7.81 -9.40 -4.97
C VAL A 66 6.36 -9.03 -4.65
N SER A 67 5.49 -8.92 -5.66
CA SER A 67 4.08 -8.60 -5.45
C SER A 67 3.33 -9.72 -4.73
N LEU A 68 3.61 -10.98 -5.09
CA LEU A 68 2.98 -12.16 -4.49
C LEU A 68 3.43 -12.34 -3.04
N GLY A 69 4.73 -12.24 -2.76
CA GLY A 69 5.28 -12.32 -1.41
C GLY A 69 4.79 -11.19 -0.50
N GLY A 70 4.69 -9.97 -1.03
CA GLY A 70 4.07 -8.85 -0.32
C GLY A 70 2.63 -9.17 0.08
N TRP A 71 1.83 -9.69 -0.85
CA TRP A 71 0.41 -9.97 -0.58
C TRP A 71 0.20 -11.13 0.39
N LEU A 72 0.86 -12.26 0.16
CA LEU A 72 0.63 -13.48 0.93
C LEU A 72 1.35 -13.47 2.27
N MET A 73 2.61 -13.02 2.30
CA MET A 73 3.40 -13.08 3.53
C MET A 73 3.25 -11.80 4.32
N VAL A 74 3.60 -10.66 3.73
CA VAL A 74 3.67 -9.39 4.46
C VAL A 74 2.29 -8.91 4.85
N ARG A 75 1.37 -8.79 3.88
CA ARG A 75 0.05 -8.23 4.13
C ARG A 75 -0.76 -9.11 5.06
N LEU A 76 -0.77 -10.42 4.84
CA LEU A 76 -1.52 -11.35 5.69
C LEU A 76 -1.00 -11.34 7.14
N SER A 77 0.31 -11.48 7.33
CA SER A 77 0.91 -11.52 8.68
C SER A 77 0.81 -10.19 9.40
N ALA A 78 1.10 -9.06 8.73
CA ALA A 78 1.03 -7.73 9.33
C ALA A 78 -0.42 -7.37 9.70
N THR A 79 -1.38 -7.65 8.81
CA THR A 79 -2.80 -7.41 9.09
C THR A 79 -3.26 -8.26 10.27
N TYR A 80 -2.90 -9.55 10.30
CA TYR A 80 -3.26 -10.42 11.41
C TYR A 80 -2.67 -9.94 12.75
N LEU A 81 -1.38 -9.59 12.74
CA LEU A 81 -0.68 -9.11 13.92
C LEU A 81 -1.27 -7.80 14.45
N PHE A 82 -1.50 -6.80 13.59
CA PHE A 82 -2.00 -5.51 14.04
C PHE A 82 -3.49 -5.53 14.39
N ALA A 83 -4.30 -6.26 13.63
CA ALA A 83 -5.74 -6.31 13.88
C ALA A 83 -6.09 -7.18 15.09
N PHE A 84 -5.52 -8.39 15.19
CA PHE A 84 -5.87 -9.37 16.22
C PHE A 84 -4.82 -9.50 17.32
N GLY A 85 -3.53 -9.41 16.98
CA GLY A 85 -2.45 -9.56 17.97
C GLY A 85 -2.32 -8.35 18.89
N LEU A 86 -2.47 -7.13 18.35
CA LEU A 86 -2.44 -5.88 19.11
C LEU A 86 -3.84 -5.32 19.42
N ASP A 87 -4.89 -5.98 18.95
CA ASP A 87 -6.29 -5.59 19.14
C ASP A 87 -6.62 -4.16 18.67
N TRP A 88 -5.95 -3.68 17.61
CA TRP A 88 -6.22 -2.36 17.03
C TRP A 88 -7.43 -2.34 16.09
N GLY A 89 -8.13 -3.47 15.96
CA GLY A 89 -9.36 -3.60 15.17
C GLY A 89 -9.18 -3.13 13.72
N LEU A 90 -10.11 -2.29 13.25
CA LEU A 90 -10.13 -1.80 11.87
C LEU A 90 -8.86 -1.02 11.50
N VAL A 91 -8.34 -0.18 12.41
CA VAL A 91 -7.14 0.60 12.14
C VAL A 91 -5.93 -0.32 11.96
N GLY A 92 -5.86 -1.41 12.74
CA GLY A 92 -4.83 -2.45 12.58
C GLY A 92 -4.86 -3.08 11.18
N VAL A 93 -6.04 -3.31 10.62
CA VAL A 93 -6.20 -3.83 9.24
C VAL A 93 -5.64 -2.85 8.21
N TRP A 94 -5.94 -1.56 8.35
CA TRP A 94 -5.44 -0.52 7.45
C TRP A 94 -3.93 -0.33 7.56
N ILE A 95 -3.37 -0.41 8.77
CA ILE A 95 -1.92 -0.33 8.99
C ILE A 95 -1.21 -1.54 8.38
N GLY A 96 -1.70 -2.76 8.65
CA GLY A 96 -1.09 -3.98 8.10
C GLY A 96 -1.14 -4.04 6.57
N SER A 97 -2.24 -3.63 5.98
CA SER A 97 -2.36 -3.51 4.52
C SER A 97 -1.52 -2.38 3.93
N SER A 98 -1.29 -1.30 4.67
CA SER A 98 -0.42 -0.20 4.24
C SER A 98 1.06 -0.54 4.36
N PHE A 99 1.43 -1.34 5.35
CA PHE A 99 2.81 -1.80 5.57
C PHE A 99 3.35 -2.61 4.38
N ASP A 100 2.48 -3.41 3.75
CA ASP A 100 2.76 -4.13 2.50
C ASP A 100 3.29 -3.20 1.40
N TRP A 101 2.70 -2.01 1.22
CA TRP A 101 3.15 -1.04 0.22
C TRP A 101 4.56 -0.53 0.50
N GLY A 102 4.89 -0.29 1.77
CA GLY A 102 6.25 0.11 2.17
C GLY A 102 7.28 -0.98 1.86
N VAL A 103 6.98 -2.23 2.23
CA VAL A 103 7.89 -3.36 1.99
C VAL A 103 8.07 -3.63 0.50
N ARG A 104 6.99 -3.61 -0.29
CA ARG A 104 7.09 -3.76 -1.76
C ARG A 104 7.87 -2.63 -2.39
N CYS A 105 7.65 -1.39 -1.95
CA CYS A 105 8.39 -0.24 -2.44
C CYS A 105 9.90 -0.44 -2.23
N LEU A 106 10.31 -0.86 -1.04
CA LEU A 106 11.70 -1.15 -0.74
C LEU A 106 12.26 -2.31 -1.58
N ALA A 107 11.55 -3.43 -1.62
CA ALA A 107 11.98 -4.63 -2.34
C ALA A 107 12.12 -4.38 -3.86
N LEU A 108 11.15 -3.70 -4.47
CA LEU A 108 11.20 -3.34 -5.89
C LEU A 108 12.27 -2.29 -6.17
N SER A 109 12.50 -1.34 -5.26
CA SER A 109 13.60 -0.37 -5.40
C SER A 109 14.94 -1.09 -5.42
N VAL A 110 15.17 -1.98 -4.46
CA VAL A 110 16.40 -2.79 -4.39
C VAL A 110 16.58 -3.64 -5.64
N ALA A 111 15.52 -4.31 -6.12
CA ALA A 111 15.56 -5.10 -7.35
C ALA A 111 15.90 -4.23 -8.58
N PHE A 112 15.31 -3.05 -8.68
CA PHE A 112 15.56 -2.10 -9.75
C PHE A 112 17.02 -1.60 -9.74
N PHE A 113 17.55 -1.22 -8.58
CA PHE A 113 18.94 -0.75 -8.45
C PHE A 113 19.99 -1.85 -8.63
N ARG A 114 19.64 -3.11 -8.32
CA ARG A 114 20.51 -4.27 -8.58
C ARG A 114 20.72 -4.55 -10.07
N GLY A 115 19.90 -3.98 -10.95
CA GLY A 115 20.15 -4.02 -12.40
C GLY A 115 19.99 -5.39 -13.04
N GLY A 116 19.39 -6.39 -12.35
CA GLY A 116 19.16 -7.73 -12.91
C GLY A 116 18.32 -7.70 -14.19
N TRP A 117 17.44 -6.70 -14.31
CA TRP A 117 16.67 -6.42 -15.52
C TRP A 117 17.53 -6.08 -16.75
N ARG A 118 18.79 -5.64 -16.60
CA ARG A 118 19.69 -5.37 -17.73
C ARG A 118 20.21 -6.64 -18.42
N GLN A 119 20.20 -7.76 -17.71
CA GLN A 119 20.67 -9.05 -18.21
C GLN A 119 19.55 -9.88 -18.86
N VAL A 120 18.30 -9.42 -18.74
CA VAL A 120 17.17 -10.04 -19.40
C VAL A 120 17.24 -9.62 -20.88
N ALA A 121 17.73 -10.53 -21.73
CA ALA A 121 17.71 -10.35 -23.16
C ALA A 121 16.25 -10.31 -23.65
N VAL A 122 15.90 -9.24 -24.35
CA VAL A 122 14.59 -9.05 -25.01
C VAL A 122 14.52 -9.91 -26.26
#